data_AF-A0A7S7U1E8-F1
#
_entry.id   AF-A0A7S7U1E8-F1
#
_cell.length_a   1.000
_cell.length_b   1.000
_cell.length_c   1.000
_cell.angle_alpha   90.00
_cell.angle_beta   90.00
_cell.angle_gamma   90.00
#
_symmetry.space_group_name_H-M   'P 1'
#
loop_
_entity.id
_entity.type
_entity.pdbx_description
1 polymer ?
#
loop_
_entity_poly.entity_id
_entity_poly.type
_entity_poly.pdbx_seq_one_letter_code
_entity_poly.pdbx_strand_id
1 'polypeptide(L)'
;MPEMMAALLRGASLAMWAPDFMVGLAGRWTAAKGVLAQYGHVHHEPGGSILNLVEEKIVDDDLLIWLTGEELQHLVDRYDTNNGV
;
A
#
# COMPACT_ATOMS: atom_id res chain seq x y z
N MET A 1 -4.03 8.25 4.02
CA MET A 1 -5.25 7.50 4.39
C MET A 1 -5.36 7.51 5.91
N PRO A 2 -6.53 7.69 6.55
CA PRO A 2 -6.61 7.50 8.00
C PRO A 2 -6.16 6.07 8.38
N GLU A 3 -5.36 5.90 9.44
CA GLU A 3 -4.80 4.58 9.83
C GLU A 3 -5.88 3.51 10.06
N MET A 4 -7.01 3.91 10.63
CA MET A 4 -8.18 3.04 10.84
C MET A 4 -8.72 2.47 9.52
N MET A 5 -8.75 3.27 8.45
CA MET A 5 -9.18 2.80 7.14
C MET A 5 -8.19 1.80 6.55
N ALA A 6 -6.88 1.99 6.79
CA ALA A 6 -5.85 1.06 6.32
C ALA A 6 -6.00 -0.29 7.02
N ALA A 7 -6.21 -0.29 8.33
CA ALA A 7 -6.48 -1.49 9.11
C ALA A 7 -7.74 -2.22 8.63
N LEU A 8 -8.86 -1.50 8.44
CA LEU A 8 -10.11 -2.08 7.95
C LEU A 8 -9.93 -2.76 6.58
N LEU A 9 -9.31 -2.07 5.63
CA LEU A 9 -9.10 -2.61 4.28
C LEU A 9 -8.21 -3.85 4.30
N ARG A 10 -7.16 -3.86 5.13
CA ARG A 10 -6.29 -5.03 5.30
C ARG A 10 -7.05 -6.22 5.88
N GLY A 11 -7.77 -6.02 6.98
CA GLY A 11 -8.56 -7.06 7.62
C GLY A 11 -9.63 -7.64 6.69
N ALA A 12 -10.35 -6.77 5.98
CA ALA A 12 -11.34 -7.19 4.99
C ALA A 12 -10.69 -7.98 3.85
N SER A 13 -9.55 -7.52 3.33
CA SER A 13 -8.87 -8.19 2.22
C SER A 13 -8.40 -9.59 2.59
N LEU A 14 -7.79 -9.72 3.78
CA LEU A 14 -7.34 -11.00 4.31
C LEU A 14 -8.52 -11.95 4.53
N ALA A 15 -9.60 -11.49 5.19
CA ALA A 15 -10.75 -12.33 5.53
C ALA A 15 -11.56 -12.77 4.30
N MET A 16 -11.65 -11.92 3.28
CA MET A 16 -12.49 -12.19 2.10
C MET A 16 -11.76 -12.92 0.99
N TRP A 17 -10.48 -12.64 0.79
CA TRP A 17 -9.74 -13.10 -0.39
C TRP A 17 -8.49 -13.92 -0.08
N ALA A 18 -7.99 -13.91 1.16
CA ALA A 18 -6.75 -14.60 1.58
C ALA A 18 -5.62 -14.51 0.54
N PRO A 19 -5.26 -13.29 0.09
CA PRO A 19 -4.38 -13.13 -1.06
C PRO A 19 -2.93 -13.51 -0.74
N ASP A 20 -2.24 -14.12 -1.71
CA ASP A 20 -0.77 -14.30 -1.65
C ASP A 20 -0.03 -12.96 -1.74
N PHE A 21 -0.61 -12.00 -2.47
CA PHE A 21 -0.08 -10.65 -2.62
C PHE A 21 -1.19 -9.60 -2.72
N MET A 22 -0.98 -8.44 -2.10
CA MET A 22 -1.73 -7.23 -2.43
C MET A 22 -0.82 -6.26 -3.17
N VAL A 23 -1.30 -5.75 -4.29
CA VAL A 23 -0.57 -4.81 -5.17
C VAL A 23 -1.30 -3.48 -5.28
N GLY A 24 -0.55 -2.41 -5.49
CA GLY A 24 -1.10 -1.07 -5.69
C GLY A 24 -0.15 -0.16 -6.44
N LEU A 25 -0.66 1.01 -6.81
CA LEU A 25 0.11 2.10 -7.40
C LEU A 25 0.20 3.25 -6.39
N ALA A 26 1.39 3.83 -6.28
CA ALA A 26 1.61 4.97 -5.41
C ALA A 26 2.51 6.00 -6.09
N GLY A 27 2.04 7.26 -6.11
CA GLY A 27 2.84 8.37 -6.61
C GLY A 27 4.18 8.46 -5.91
N ARG A 28 5.25 8.69 -6.67
CA ARG A 28 6.64 8.71 -6.21
C ARG A 28 6.89 9.67 -5.03
N TRP A 29 6.13 10.76 -4.98
CA TRP A 29 6.13 11.72 -3.87
C TRP A 29 5.77 11.08 -2.50
N THR A 30 4.87 10.11 -2.51
CA THR A 30 4.40 9.39 -1.32
C THR A 30 5.52 8.54 -0.73
N ALA A 31 6.33 7.90 -1.59
CA ALA A 31 7.53 7.19 -1.18
C ALA A 31 8.61 8.13 -0.61
N ALA A 32 8.84 9.27 -1.28
CA ALA A 32 9.83 10.26 -0.84
C ALA A 32 9.55 10.82 0.57
N LYS A 33 8.28 10.81 0.99
CA LYS A 33 7.84 11.24 2.32
C LYS A 33 7.83 10.12 3.37
N GLY A 34 8.26 8.90 3.03
CA GLY A 34 8.24 7.76 3.94
C GLY A 34 6.83 7.24 4.27
N VAL A 35 5.80 7.69 3.55
CA VAL A 35 4.40 7.34 3.83
C VAL A 35 4.15 5.85 3.55
N LEU A 36 4.83 5.26 2.56
CA LEU A 36 4.75 3.83 2.28
C LEU A 36 5.18 2.99 3.48
N ALA A 37 6.29 3.37 4.12
CA ALA A 37 6.81 2.70 5.32
C ALA A 37 5.84 2.81 6.51
N GLN A 38 5.15 3.95 6.67
CA GLN A 38 4.14 4.14 7.72
C GLN A 38 2.98 3.14 7.59
N TYR A 39 2.60 2.77 6.37
CA TYR A 39 1.56 1.77 6.11
C TYR A 39 2.11 0.35 5.92
N GLY A 40 3.39 0.12 6.22
CA GLY A 40 4.01 -1.19 6.14
C GLY A 40 4.31 -1.67 4.71
N HIS A 41 4.15 -0.83 3.70
CA HIS A 41 4.54 -1.14 2.31
C HIS A 41 6.05 -1.02 2.18
N VAL A 42 6.75 -2.15 2.32
CA VAL A 42 8.22 -2.21 2.23
C VAL A 42 8.68 -2.41 0.79
N HIS A 43 7.90 -3.15 0.00
CA HIS A 43 8.25 -3.45 -1.38
C HIS A 43 7.70 -2.40 -2.34
N HIS A 44 8.59 -1.84 -3.16
CA HIS A 44 8.23 -0.91 -4.20
C HIS A 44 9.22 -0.93 -5.37
N GLU A 45 8.72 -0.71 -6.58
CA GLU A 45 9.51 -0.62 -7.82
C GLU A 45 9.07 0.61 -8.65
N PRO A 46 10.00 1.38 -9.23
CA PRO A 46 9.69 2.44 -10.20
C PRO A 46 9.04 1.92 -11.48
N GLY A 47 8.31 2.79 -12.18
CA GLY A 47 7.72 2.44 -13.48
C GLY A 47 6.53 1.47 -13.40
N GLY A 48 5.84 1.41 -12.26
CA GLY A 48 4.62 0.61 -12.11
C GLY A 48 3.50 1.11 -13.01
N SER A 49 3.40 2.43 -13.19
CA SER A 49 2.58 3.07 -14.22
C SER A 49 3.24 4.37 -14.67
N ILE A 50 3.55 4.47 -15.96
CA ILE A 50 4.11 5.69 -16.57
C ILE A 50 3.02 6.33 -17.42
N LEU A 51 2.48 7.45 -16.95
CA LEU A 51 1.48 8.24 -17.67
C LEU A 51 2.15 9.47 -18.28
N ASN A 52 1.98 9.66 -19.58
CA ASN A 52 2.44 10.86 -20.28
C ASN A 52 1.33 11.41 -21.17
N LEU A 53 0.68 12.46 -20.70
CA LEU A 53 -0.36 13.19 -21.43
C LEU A 53 0.21 14.53 -21.90
N VAL A 54 0.56 14.58 -23.19
CA VAL A 54 1.36 15.66 -23.78
C VAL A 54 0.58 16.97 -23.87
N GLU A 55 -0.70 16.93 -24.21
CA GLU A 55 -1.55 18.13 -24.34
C GLU A 55 -1.79 18.79 -22.98
N GLU A 56 -2.00 17.97 -21.95
CA GLU A 56 -2.25 18.35 -20.57
C GLU A 56 -0.96 18.64 -19.79
N LYS A 57 0.21 18.36 -20.37
CA LYS A 57 1.54 18.44 -19.72
C LYS A 57 1.62 17.64 -18.42
N ILE A 58 0.96 16.49 -18.39
CA ILE A 58 0.99 15.58 -17.24
C ILE A 58 2.03 14.50 -17.53
N VAL A 59 3.02 14.41 -16.64
CA VAL A 59 3.95 13.29 -16.58
C VAL A 59 3.86 12.72 -15.18
N ASP A 60 3.48 11.45 -15.09
CA ASP A 60 3.42 10.72 -13.83
C ASP A 60 4.15 9.38 -13.96
N ASP A 61 4.81 9.00 -12.87
CA ASP A 61 5.61 7.78 -12.73
C ASP A 61 5.31 7.20 -11.35
N ASP A 62 4.22 6.43 -11.32
CA ASP A 62 3.77 5.74 -10.13
C ASP A 62 4.64 4.52 -9.86
N LEU A 63 4.93 4.31 -8.58
CA LEU A 63 5.59 3.11 -8.10
C LEU A 63 4.59 1.96 -8.04
N LEU A 64 5.01 0.77 -8.47
CA LEU A 64 4.36 -0.47 -8.09
C LEU A 64 4.71 -0.76 -6.63
N ILE A 65 3.72 -0.97 -5.78
CA ILE A 65 3.91 -1.36 -4.38
C ILE A 65 3.22 -2.68 -4.11
N TRP A 66 3.77 -3.49 -3.19
CA TRP A 66 3.12 -4.72 -2.79
C TRP A 66 3.39 -5.16 -1.34
N LEU A 67 2.54 -6.07 -0.88
CA LEU A 67 2.67 -6.82 0.37
C LEU A 67 2.44 -8.29 0.07
N THR A 68 3.17 -9.18 0.75
CA THR A 68 2.83 -10.61 0.77
C THR A 68 1.62 -10.86 1.68
N GLY A 69 0.97 -12.02 1.53
CA GLY A 69 -0.09 -12.46 2.43
C GLY A 69 0.38 -12.59 3.88
N GLU A 70 1.63 -13.04 4.09
CA GLU A 70 2.25 -13.11 5.42
C GLU A 70 2.47 -11.72 6.02
N GLU A 71 2.97 -10.77 5.24
CA GLU A 71 3.15 -9.39 5.68
C GLU A 71 1.81 -8.71 6.00
N LEU A 72 0.78 -8.99 5.19
CA LEU A 72 -0.58 -8.55 5.43
C LEU A 72 -1.12 -9.10 6.76
N GLN A 73 -0.97 -10.40 7.00
CA GLN A 73 -1.36 -11.04 8.27
C GLN A 73 -0.67 -10.36 9.45
N HIS A 74 0.64 -10.18 9.39
CA HIS A 74 1.40 -9.51 10.44
C HIS A 74 0.97 -8.06 10.70
N LEU A 75 0.44 -7.36 9.69
CA LEU A 75 -0.08 -6.00 9.87
C LEU A 75 -1.46 -5.98 10.52
N VAL A 76 -2.30 -6.99 10.28
CA VAL A 76 -3.60 -7.16 10.94
C VAL A 76 -3.41 -7.53 12.40
N ASP A 77 -2.58 -8.53 12.69
CA ASP A 77 -2.35 -9.01 14.07
C ASP A 77 -1.77 -7.92 14.98
N ARG A 78 -0.89 -7.06 14.43
CA ARG A 78 -0.32 -5.91 15.14
C ARG A 78 -1.37 -4.87 15.52
N TYR A 79 -2.38 -4.68 14.68
CA TYR A 79 -3.46 -3.74 14.95
C TYR A 79 -4.35 -4.24 16.10
N ASP A 80 -4.66 -5.53 16.12
CA ASP A 80 -5.45 -6.14 17.19
C ASP A 80 -4.74 -6.06 18.55
N THR A 81 -3.42 -6.21 18.56
CA THR A 81 -2.61 -6.12 19.78
C THR A 81 -2.56 -4.70 20.36
N ASN A 82 -2.53 -3.67 19.50
CA ASN A 82 -2.46 -2.27 19.94
C ASN A 82 -3.82 -1.69 20.38
N ASN A 83 -4.93 -2.27 19.94
CA ASN A 83 -6.29 -1.82 20.29
C ASN A 83 -7.00 -2.73 21.31
N GLY A 84 -6.34 -3.79 21.79
CA GLY A 84 -6.86 -4.75 22.75
C GLY A 84 -6.53 -4.47 24.23
N VAL A 85 -6.34 -3.21 24.63
CA VAL A 85 -6.16 -2.76 26.03
C VAL A 85 -7.27 -1.80 26.43
#